data_AF-A0A7M1T595-F1
#
_entry.id   AF-A0A7M1T595-F1
#
_cell.length_a   1.000
_cell.length_b   1.000
_cell.length_c   1.000
_cell.angle_alpha   90.00
_cell.angle_beta   90.00
_cell.angle_gamma   90.00
#
_symmetry.space_group_name_H-M   'P 1'
#
loop_
_entity.id
_entity.type
_entity.pdbx_description
1 polymer ?
#
loop_
_entity_poly.entity_id
_entity_poly.type
_entity_poly.pdbx_seq_one_letter_code
_entity_poly.pdbx_strand_id
1 'polypeptide(L)'
;MKYRQPLALVTIALILGIGMAFTRPSQQPQPAHPQNLKVLPKDIDHASLIKIMHDFSDALGFRCSNCHVARANGDMDFASDAKPEKREAREMMRMMKKINRKYFGVKGNFVDVYMNARITCYTCHHGEAHPAVAAGHPEKQGPMVPPPPPGAHP
;
A
#
# COMPACT_ATOMS: atom_id res chain seq x y z
N MET A 1 8.61 -69.22 17.82
CA MET A 1 8.77 -67.74 17.94
C MET A 1 9.37 -67.20 16.65
N LYS A 2 8.57 -66.59 15.76
CA LYS A 2 8.97 -65.63 14.70
C LYS A 2 7.74 -65.37 13.83
N TYR A 3 7.56 -64.14 13.35
CA TYR A 3 6.47 -63.65 12.50
C TYR A 3 5.10 -63.33 13.13
N ARG A 4 5.06 -62.34 14.03
CA ARG A 4 3.81 -61.59 14.36
C ARG A 4 4.00 -60.07 14.37
N GLN A 5 4.95 -59.54 13.59
CA GLN A 5 5.35 -58.12 13.67
C GLN A 5 5.50 -57.34 12.33
N PRO A 6 5.11 -57.80 11.12
CA PRO A 6 5.22 -56.92 9.94
C PRO A 6 3.97 -56.05 9.70
N LEU A 7 2.80 -56.40 10.25
CA LEU A 7 1.55 -55.70 9.93
C LEU A 7 1.40 -54.36 10.67
N ALA A 8 1.94 -54.26 11.89
CA ALA A 8 1.83 -53.05 12.71
C ALA A 8 2.70 -51.88 12.22
N LEU A 9 3.78 -52.16 11.48
CA LEU A 9 4.67 -51.11 10.95
C LEU A 9 4.16 -50.52 9.63
N VAL A 10 3.42 -51.29 8.83
CA VAL A 10 2.81 -50.80 7.59
C VAL A 10 1.64 -49.85 7.87
N THR A 11 0.88 -50.07 8.95
CA THR A 11 -0.24 -49.20 9.34
C THR A 11 0.23 -47.84 9.89
N ILE A 12 1.34 -47.79 10.63
CA ILE A 12 1.90 -46.52 11.14
C ILE A 12 2.46 -45.65 10.00
N ALA A 13 3.10 -46.25 8.99
CA ALA A 13 3.59 -45.53 7.82
C ALA A 13 2.45 -44.94 6.97
N LEU A 14 1.30 -45.63 6.87
CA LEU A 14 0.13 -45.12 6.15
C LEU A 14 -0.53 -43.92 6.86
N ILE A 15 -0.52 -43.90 8.20
CA ILE A 15 -1.13 -42.82 8.99
C ILE A 15 -0.26 -41.54 8.94
N LEU A 16 1.06 -41.67 8.86
CA LEU A 16 1.96 -40.52 8.72
C LEU A 16 1.94 -39.87 7.32
N GLY A 17 1.61 -40.63 6.27
CA GLY A 17 1.52 -40.09 4.90
C GLY A 17 0.29 -39.22 4.62
N ILE A 18 -0.78 -39.35 5.40
CA ILE A 18 -2.07 -38.66 5.17
C ILE A 18 -2.13 -37.29 5.86
N GLY A 19 -1.25 -37.01 6.84
CA GLY A 19 -1.26 -35.77 7.62
C GLY A 19 -0.81 -34.50 6.88
N MET A 20 -0.16 -34.61 5.72
CA MET A 20 0.41 -33.45 5.00
C MET A 20 -0.52 -32.83 3.94
N ALA A 21 -1.74 -33.33 3.75
CA ALA A 21 -2.62 -32.88 2.65
C ALA A 21 -3.53 -31.68 2.99
N PHE A 22 -3.57 -31.19 4.24
CA PHE A 22 -4.64 -30.28 4.70
C PHE A 22 -4.26 -28.81 4.93
N THR A 23 -3.04 -28.38 4.64
CA THR A 23 -2.66 -26.96 4.76
C THR A 23 -2.39 -26.32 3.40
N ARG A 24 -3.39 -26.30 2.51
CA ARG A 24 -3.39 -25.30 1.45
C ARG A 24 -3.78 -23.97 2.09
N PRO A 25 -2.89 -22.95 2.13
CA PRO A 25 -3.32 -21.63 2.57
C PRO A 25 -4.50 -21.22 1.70
N SER A 26 -5.59 -20.81 2.34
CA SER A 26 -6.78 -20.30 1.68
C SER A 26 -6.35 -19.11 0.81
N GLN A 27 -6.26 -19.34 -0.49
CA GLN A 27 -6.02 -18.30 -1.47
C GLN A 27 -7.30 -17.47 -1.50
N GLN A 28 -7.35 -16.43 -0.65
CA GLN A 28 -8.40 -15.42 -0.65
C GLN A 28 -8.62 -14.98 -2.11
N PRO A 29 -9.87 -14.87 -2.58
CA PRO A 29 -10.16 -14.39 -3.92
C PRO A 29 -9.38 -13.10 -4.17
N GLN A 30 -8.47 -13.12 -5.15
CA GLN A 30 -7.74 -11.92 -5.54
C GLN A 30 -8.80 -10.87 -5.93
N PRO A 31 -8.82 -9.69 -5.29
CA PRO A 31 -9.80 -8.68 -5.66
C PRO A 31 -9.65 -8.36 -7.15
N ALA A 32 -10.77 -8.06 -7.79
CA ALA A 32 -10.80 -7.60 -9.17
C ALA A 32 -9.72 -6.51 -9.37
N HIS A 33 -9.03 -6.55 -10.51
CA HIS A 33 -7.90 -5.68 -10.83
C HIS A 33 -8.11 -4.25 -10.31
N PRO A 34 -7.09 -3.65 -9.67
CA PRO A 34 -7.21 -2.33 -9.07
C PRO A 34 -7.66 -1.29 -10.10
N GLN A 35 -8.71 -0.56 -9.76
CA GLN A 35 -9.32 0.42 -10.66
C GLN A 35 -8.78 1.83 -10.39
N ASN A 36 -8.88 2.70 -11.40
CA ASN A 36 -8.51 4.12 -11.31
C ASN A 36 -7.06 4.41 -10.86
N LEU A 37 -6.11 3.56 -11.29
CA LEU A 37 -4.68 3.82 -11.16
C LEU A 37 -4.24 4.85 -12.21
N LYS A 38 -3.84 6.04 -11.74
CA LYS A 38 -3.39 7.17 -12.58
C LYS A 38 -1.88 7.37 -12.60
N VAL A 39 -1.16 6.87 -11.60
CA VAL A 39 0.30 7.02 -11.44
C VAL A 39 1.01 5.67 -11.33
N LEU A 40 0.42 4.73 -10.58
CA LEU A 40 0.87 3.35 -10.52
C LEU A 40 0.59 2.61 -11.84
N PRO A 41 1.42 1.62 -12.21
CA PRO A 41 1.14 0.74 -13.34
C PRO A 41 -0.23 0.07 -13.20
N LYS A 42 -0.98 -0.07 -14.30
CA LYS A 42 -2.32 -0.67 -14.28
C LYS A 42 -2.27 -2.18 -14.03
N ASP A 43 -1.14 -2.79 -14.35
CA ASP A 43 -0.79 -4.20 -14.25
C ASP A 43 0.06 -4.51 -12.99
N ILE A 44 0.15 -3.56 -12.05
CA ILE A 44 0.84 -3.78 -10.77
C ILE A 44 0.28 -5.02 -10.05
N ASP A 45 1.16 -5.84 -9.49
CA ASP A 45 0.75 -6.96 -8.67
C ASP A 45 0.14 -6.49 -7.34
N HIS A 46 -0.80 -7.26 -6.81
CA HIS A 46 -1.55 -6.89 -5.62
C HIS A 46 -0.64 -6.67 -4.40
N ALA A 47 0.41 -7.47 -4.23
CA ALA A 47 1.29 -7.36 -3.07
C ALA A 47 2.11 -6.07 -3.11
N SER A 48 2.68 -5.71 -4.26
CA SER A 48 3.38 -4.43 -4.44
C SER A 48 2.45 -3.23 -4.25
N LEU A 49 1.21 -3.30 -4.75
CA LEU A 49 0.24 -2.24 -4.56
C LEU A 49 -0.04 -2.01 -3.06
N ILE A 50 -0.40 -3.07 -2.34
CA ILE A 50 -0.69 -2.98 -0.90
C ILE A 50 0.54 -2.51 -0.11
N LYS A 51 1.73 -3.01 -0.46
CA LYS A 51 2.97 -2.57 0.19
C LYS A 51 3.17 -1.05 0.03
N ILE A 52 3.03 -0.51 -1.17
CA ILE A 52 3.17 0.93 -1.41
C ILE A 52 2.14 1.73 -0.59
N MET A 53 0.89 1.26 -0.50
CA MET A 53 -0.14 1.93 0.29
C MET A 53 0.14 1.92 1.80
N HIS A 54 0.69 0.82 2.34
CA HIS A 54 1.13 0.77 3.73
C HIS A 54 2.34 1.66 3.97
N ASP A 55 3.33 1.66 3.09
CA ASP A 55 4.48 2.55 3.21
C ASP A 55 4.05 4.04 3.20
N PHE A 56 3.00 4.40 2.45
CA PHE A 56 2.41 5.75 2.52
C PHE A 56 1.75 6.02 3.87
N SER A 57 1.01 5.04 4.42
CA SER A 57 0.37 5.16 5.73
C SER A 57 1.42 5.42 6.82
N ASP A 58 2.49 4.64 6.82
CA ASP A 58 3.61 4.78 7.75
C ASP A 58 4.34 6.12 7.58
N ALA A 59 4.52 6.57 6.33
CA ALA A 59 5.22 7.81 6.05
C ALA A 59 4.45 9.07 6.45
N LEU A 60 3.12 9.04 6.37
CA LEU A 60 2.26 10.20 6.61
C LEU A 60 1.55 10.15 7.98
N GLY A 61 1.65 9.05 8.73
CA GLY A 61 0.83 8.82 9.93
C GLY A 61 -0.67 8.67 9.62
N PHE A 62 -1.00 8.45 8.36
CA PHE A 62 -2.37 8.31 7.87
C PHE A 62 -2.84 6.87 7.94
N ARG A 63 -4.18 6.70 7.97
CA ARG A 63 -4.86 5.43 7.77
C ARG A 63 -5.48 5.38 6.38
N CYS A 64 -5.89 4.20 5.95
CA CYS A 64 -6.53 3.99 4.64
C CYS A 64 -7.70 4.95 4.39
N SER A 65 -8.52 5.24 5.42
CA SER A 65 -9.69 6.13 5.35
C SER A 65 -9.35 7.63 5.23
N ASN A 66 -8.10 8.02 5.48
CA ASN A 66 -7.65 9.39 5.21
C ASN A 66 -7.64 9.68 3.70
N CYS A 67 -7.32 8.69 2.86
CA CYS A 67 -7.26 8.86 1.41
C CYS A 67 -8.38 8.14 0.66
N HIS A 68 -8.85 7.01 1.15
CA HIS A 68 -9.90 6.20 0.51
C HIS A 68 -11.25 6.39 1.18
N VAL A 69 -12.33 6.28 0.41
CA VAL A 69 -13.69 6.46 0.90
C VAL A 69 -14.17 5.17 1.55
N ALA A 70 -14.71 5.24 2.77
CA ALA A 70 -15.43 4.12 3.35
C ALA A 70 -16.86 4.07 2.81
N ARG A 71 -17.35 2.87 2.47
CA ARG A 71 -18.74 2.62 2.12
C ARG A 71 -19.57 2.34 3.37
N ALA A 72 -20.89 2.44 3.25
CA ALA A 72 -21.82 2.24 4.36
C ALA A 72 -21.75 0.82 4.96
N ASN A 73 -21.33 -0.18 4.18
CA ASN A 73 -21.18 -1.58 4.61
C ASN A 73 -19.85 -1.89 5.32
N GLY A 74 -18.98 -0.88 5.52
CA GLY A 74 -17.67 -1.05 6.13
C GLY A 74 -16.54 -1.35 5.14
N ASP A 75 -16.83 -1.63 3.87
CA ASP A 75 -15.81 -1.81 2.84
C ASP A 75 -15.21 -0.47 2.39
N MET A 76 -14.02 -0.51 1.80
CA MET A 76 -13.37 0.67 1.22
C MET A 76 -13.63 0.77 -0.28
N ASP A 77 -14.02 1.96 -0.74
CA ASP A 77 -13.96 2.38 -2.13
C ASP A 77 -12.57 2.93 -2.46
N PHE A 78 -11.68 2.01 -2.85
CA PHE A 78 -10.32 2.37 -3.24
C PHE A 78 -10.24 3.13 -4.56
N ALA A 79 -11.27 3.05 -5.42
CA ALA A 79 -11.27 3.65 -6.75
C ALA A 79 -11.71 5.12 -6.73
N SER A 80 -12.62 5.48 -5.81
CA SER A 80 -13.19 6.83 -5.68
C SER A 80 -12.13 7.93 -5.52
N ASP A 81 -12.38 9.07 -6.16
CA ASP A 81 -11.58 10.30 -6.07
C ASP A 81 -12.29 11.39 -5.23
N ALA A 82 -13.32 11.02 -4.45
CA ALA A 82 -14.11 11.99 -3.69
C ALA A 82 -13.33 12.68 -2.56
N LYS A 83 -12.19 12.11 -2.12
CA LYS A 83 -11.33 12.70 -1.09
C LYS A 83 -10.16 13.47 -1.73
N PRO A 84 -9.94 14.75 -1.38
CA PRO A 84 -8.86 15.56 -1.94
C PRO A 84 -7.46 14.99 -1.63
N GLU A 85 -7.28 14.34 -0.48
CA GLU A 85 -6.02 13.75 -0.05
C GLU A 85 -5.47 12.74 -1.06
N LYS A 86 -6.35 11.96 -1.71
CA LYS A 86 -5.94 11.01 -2.76
C LYS A 86 -5.42 11.70 -4.01
N ARG A 87 -6.03 12.82 -4.41
CA ARG A 87 -5.55 13.60 -5.55
C ARG A 87 -4.17 14.18 -5.23
N GLU A 88 -3.99 14.68 -4.03
CA GLU A 88 -2.76 15.36 -3.63
C GLU A 88 -1.63 14.34 -3.44
N ALA A 89 -1.93 13.16 -2.90
CA ALA A 89 -1.02 12.03 -2.88
C ALA A 89 -0.52 11.65 -4.28
N ARG A 90 -1.37 11.69 -5.32
CA ARG A 90 -0.92 11.43 -6.70
C ARG A 90 0.04 12.50 -7.21
N GLU A 91 -0.17 13.76 -6.88
CA GLU A 91 0.77 14.82 -7.22
C GLU A 91 2.12 14.62 -6.52
N MET A 92 2.09 14.26 -5.22
CA MET A 92 3.31 13.93 -4.47
C MET A 92 4.04 12.72 -5.04
N MET A 93 3.32 11.68 -5.48
CA MET A 93 3.89 10.53 -6.17
C MET A 93 4.62 10.94 -7.45
N ARG A 94 4.03 11.83 -8.26
CA ARG A 94 4.66 12.35 -9.48
C ARG A 94 5.91 13.18 -9.16
N MET A 95 5.84 14.03 -8.13
CA MET A 95 6.97 14.81 -7.64
C MET A 95 8.12 13.90 -7.20
N MET A 96 7.87 12.96 -6.30
CA MET A 96 8.85 12.01 -5.79
C MET A 96 9.48 11.21 -6.94
N LYS A 97 8.66 10.69 -7.87
CA LYS A 97 9.15 10.00 -9.06
C LYS A 97 10.06 10.90 -9.90
N LYS A 98 9.67 12.15 -10.12
CA LYS A 98 10.45 13.13 -10.89
C LYS A 98 11.80 13.44 -10.23
N ILE A 99 11.82 13.65 -8.91
CA ILE A 99 13.05 13.92 -8.14
C ILE A 99 14.03 12.75 -8.27
N ASN A 100 13.56 11.53 -7.98
CA ASN A 100 14.39 10.32 -8.05
C ASN A 100 14.96 10.07 -9.45
N ARG A 101 14.15 10.27 -10.50
CA ARG A 101 14.62 10.15 -11.88
C ARG A 101 15.64 11.22 -12.25
N LYS A 102 15.35 12.48 -11.93
CA LYS A 102 16.14 13.63 -12.39
C LYS A 102 17.49 13.73 -11.68
N TYR A 103 17.50 13.54 -10.36
CA TYR A 103 18.68 13.84 -9.54
C TYR A 103 19.44 12.59 -9.08
N PHE A 104 18.79 11.43 -9.05
CA PHE A 104 19.40 10.18 -8.57
C PHE A 104 19.50 9.10 -9.65
N GLY A 105 19.12 9.43 -10.90
CA GLY A 105 19.28 8.55 -12.06
C GLY A 105 18.45 7.27 -12.00
N VAL A 106 17.46 7.17 -11.10
CA VAL A 106 16.58 6.01 -10.98
C VAL A 106 15.70 5.90 -12.23
N LYS A 107 15.51 4.70 -12.76
CA LYS A 107 14.77 4.47 -14.02
C LYS A 107 13.57 3.54 -13.81
N GLY A 108 12.73 3.42 -14.83
CA GLY A 108 11.58 2.53 -14.84
C GLY A 108 10.24 3.20 -14.54
N ASN A 109 9.23 2.36 -14.31
CA ASN A 109 7.87 2.77 -13.95
C ASN A 109 7.83 3.27 -12.49
N PHE A 110 6.64 3.52 -11.92
CA PHE A 110 6.58 4.01 -10.53
C PHE A 110 7.13 3.00 -9.53
N VAL A 111 6.82 1.70 -9.69
CA VAL A 111 7.28 0.64 -8.78
C VAL A 111 8.81 0.56 -8.79
N ASP A 112 9.42 0.56 -9.98
CA ASP A 112 10.89 0.55 -10.12
C ASP A 112 11.52 1.75 -9.41
N VAL A 113 10.95 2.93 -9.62
CA VAL A 113 11.44 4.17 -9.00
C VAL A 113 11.26 4.15 -7.49
N TYR A 114 10.14 3.61 -7.00
CA TYR A 114 9.82 3.55 -5.58
C TYR A 114 10.74 2.60 -4.83
N MET A 115 11.00 1.40 -5.37
CA MET A 115 11.88 0.41 -4.74
C MET A 115 13.34 0.82 -4.70
N ASN A 116 13.76 1.71 -5.62
CA ASN A 116 15.13 2.20 -5.72
C ASN A 116 15.25 3.69 -5.34
N ALA A 117 14.24 4.23 -4.67
CA ALA A 117 14.16 5.64 -4.34
C ALA A 117 15.25 6.05 -3.34
N ARG A 118 15.83 7.23 -3.55
CA ARG A 118 16.66 7.94 -2.56
C ARG A 118 15.86 8.94 -1.76
N ILE A 119 14.77 9.45 -2.33
CA ILE A 119 13.80 10.31 -1.66
C ILE A 119 12.45 9.57 -1.64
N THR A 120 11.90 9.38 -0.46
CA THR A 120 10.58 8.77 -0.27
C THR A 120 9.62 9.77 0.40
N CYS A 121 8.36 9.37 0.59
CA CYS A 121 7.40 10.16 1.37
C CYS A 121 7.94 10.43 2.79
N TYR A 122 8.59 9.43 3.40
CA TYR A 122 9.11 9.54 4.76
C TYR A 122 10.20 10.61 4.87
N THR A 123 11.03 10.82 3.84
CA THR A 123 12.11 11.82 3.84
C THR A 123 11.64 13.24 4.20
N CYS A 124 10.38 13.58 3.89
CA CYS A 124 9.81 14.88 4.25
C CYS A 124 8.78 14.77 5.38
N HIS A 125 7.90 13.76 5.31
CA HIS A 125 6.75 13.67 6.23
C HIS A 125 7.13 13.16 7.61
N HIS A 126 8.14 12.29 7.75
CA HIS A 126 8.59 11.73 9.04
C HIS A 126 7.46 11.17 9.93
N GLY A 127 6.42 10.57 9.33
CA GLY A 127 5.27 10.02 10.06
C GLY A 127 4.16 11.05 10.34
N GLU A 128 4.28 12.27 9.82
CA GLU A 128 3.31 13.34 9.97
C GLU A 128 2.68 13.74 8.65
N ALA A 129 1.38 14.04 8.69
CA ALA A 129 0.59 14.38 7.51
C ALA A 129 1.12 15.61 6.76
N HIS A 130 1.67 16.56 7.51
CA HIS A 130 2.16 17.83 7.02
C HIS A 130 3.64 17.96 7.40
N PRO A 131 4.56 18.01 6.42
CA PRO A 131 5.98 18.22 6.68
C PRO A 131 6.21 19.56 7.39
N ALA A 132 7.18 19.61 8.30
CA ALA A 132 7.61 20.89 8.87
C ALA A 132 8.28 21.75 7.79
N VAL A 133 7.77 22.96 7.58
CA VAL A 133 8.25 23.88 6.52
C VAL A 133 9.30 24.88 7.00
N ALA A 134 9.51 25.00 8.31
CA ALA A 134 10.56 25.81 8.93
C ALA A 134 11.04 25.16 10.23
N ALA A 135 12.34 25.29 10.53
CA ALA A 135 12.88 24.88 11.82
C ALA A 135 12.25 25.73 12.93
N GLY A 136 11.33 25.15 13.70
CA GLY A 136 10.78 25.78 14.91
C GLY A 136 9.33 26.31 14.82
N HIS A 137 8.62 26.13 13.70
CA HIS A 137 7.18 26.36 13.69
C HIS A 137 6.45 25.02 13.61
N PRO A 138 5.95 24.48 14.74
CA PRO A 138 4.86 23.53 14.65
C PRO A 138 3.69 24.31 14.07
N GLU A 139 3.42 24.15 12.78
CA GLU A 139 2.15 24.56 12.22
C GLU A 139 1.09 23.68 12.89
N LYS A 140 0.59 24.13 14.05
CA LYS A 140 -0.62 23.59 14.62
C LYS A 140 -1.66 23.79 13.55
N GLN A 141 -2.13 22.68 12.97
CA GLN A 141 -3.17 22.68 11.95
C GLN A 141 -4.31 23.55 12.45
N GLY A 142 -4.41 24.76 11.91
CA GLY A 142 -5.63 25.54 11.99
C GLY A 142 -6.75 24.77 11.28
N PRO A 143 -8.02 25.05 11.58
CA PRO A 143 -9.12 24.39 10.90
C PRO A 143 -8.93 24.52 9.39
N MET A 144 -8.99 23.37 8.68
CA MET A 144 -8.82 23.30 7.23
C MET A 144 -9.75 24.32 6.57
N VAL A 145 -9.19 25.38 6.01
CA VAL A 145 -9.96 26.34 5.22
C VAL A 145 -10.30 25.62 3.92
N PRO A 146 -11.59 25.44 3.57
CA PRO A 146 -11.96 24.82 2.32
C PRO A 146 -11.34 25.60 1.16
N PRO A 147 -10.92 24.92 0.07
CA PRO A 147 -10.36 25.60 -1.08
C PRO A 147 -11.35 26.65 -1.60
N PRO A 148 -10.87 27.82 -2.08
CA PRO A 148 -11.74 28.83 -2.65
C PRO A 148 -12.57 28.21 -3.80
N PRO A 149 -13.84 28.65 -3.97
CA PRO A 149 -14.66 28.16 -5.06
C PRO A 149 -13.97 28.44 -6.41
N PRO A 150 -14.11 27.54 -7.40
CA PRO A 150 -13.49 27.73 -8.70
C PRO A 150 -13.93 29.07 -9.31
N GLY A 151 -12.97 29.95 -9.63
CA GLY A 151 -13.22 31.23 -10.30
C GLY A 151 -12.94 32.48 -9.48
N ALA A 152 -12.47 32.37 -8.23
CA ALA A 152 -11.98 33.52 -7.49
C ALA A 152 -10.48 33.74 -7.74
N HIS A 153 -10.16 34.64 -8.66
CA HIS A 153 -8.87 35.33 -8.73
C HIS A 153 -9.12 36.84 -8.63
N PRO A 154 -8.17 37.62 -8.06
CA PRO A 154 -8.31 39.07 -7.92
C PRO A 154 -8.44 39.81 -9.25
#